data_AF-A0AAE4WFU1-F1
#
_entry.id   AF-A0AAE4WFU1-F1
#
_cell.length_a   1.000
_cell.length_b   1.000
_cell.length_c   1.000
_cell.angle_alpha   90.00
_cell.angle_beta   90.00
_cell.angle_gamma   90.00
#
_symmetry.space_group_name_H-M   'P 1'
#
loop_
_entity.id
_entity.type
_entity.pdbx_description
1 polymer ?
#
loop_
_entity_poly.entity_id
_entity_poly.type
_entity_poly.pdbx_seq_one_letter_code
_entity_poly.pdbx_strand_id
1 'polypeptide(L)' 'MQNLRALGLLGLGVIALTAAALLTFSLTLVLGAVLTGTLAWRALTLKPKPVAVHARKRLPEEQQPVRIWNDGRGTIIDM' A
#
# COMPACT_ATOMS: atom_id res chain seq x y z
N MET A 1 51.95 -30.32 9.20
CA MET A 1 50.57 -30.59 8.68
C MET A 1 49.48 -29.73 9.31
N GLN A 2 49.60 -29.28 10.56
CA GLN A 2 48.51 -28.58 11.27
C GLN A 2 48.19 -27.19 10.69
N ASN A 3 49.20 -26.43 10.27
CA ASN A 3 49.01 -25.08 9.70
C ASN A 3 48.30 -25.10 8.34
N LEU A 4 48.62 -26.08 7.46
CA LEU A 4 47.91 -26.26 6.18
C LEU A 4 46.45 -26.68 6.39
N ARG A 5 46.17 -27.52 7.40
CA ARG A 5 44.80 -27.91 7.74
C ARG A 5 44.00 -26.72 8.28
N ALA A 6 44.61 -25.89 9.12
CA ALA A 6 43.99 -24.66 9.63
C ALA A 6 43.68 -23.66 8.50
N LEU A 7 44.63 -23.46 7.57
CA LEU A 7 44.42 -22.63 6.37
C LEU A 7 43.29 -23.18 5.48
N GLY A 8 43.22 -24.49 5.29
CA GLY A 8 42.13 -25.13 4.53
C GLY A 8 40.76 -24.95 5.18
N LEU A 9 40.68 -25.09 6.51
CA LEU A 9 39.44 -24.87 7.27
C LEU A 9 38.99 -23.41 7.24
N LEU A 10 39.91 -22.46 7.37
CA LEU A 10 39.62 -21.04 7.21
C LEU A 10 39.11 -20.73 5.80
N GLY A 11 39.76 -21.26 4.76
CA GLY A 11 39.33 -21.10 3.38
C GLY A 11 37.92 -21.65 3.14
N LEU A 12 37.63 -22.86 3.64
CA LEU A 12 36.29 -23.45 3.59
C LEU A 12 35.25 -22.60 4.33
N GLY A 13 35.60 -22.05 5.49
CA GLY A 13 34.73 -21.16 6.25
C GLY A 13 34.38 -19.89 5.47
N VAL A 14 35.37 -19.26 4.84
CA VAL A 14 35.14 -18.07 4.00
C VAL A 14 34.24 -18.41 2.81
N ILE A 15 34.49 -19.52 2.12
CA ILE A 15 33.67 -19.97 0.99
C ILE A 15 32.22 -20.25 1.43
N ALA A 16 32.03 -20.92 2.57
CA ALA A 16 30.70 -21.20 3.09
C ALA A 16 29.94 -19.91 3.45
N LEU A 17 30.61 -18.95 4.08
CA LEU A 17 30.01 -17.65 4.44
C LEU A 17 29.67 -16.83 3.20
N THR A 18 30.56 -16.76 2.21
CA THR A 18 30.27 -16.04 0.96
C THR A 18 29.13 -16.70 0.18
N ALA A 19 29.08 -18.03 0.13
CA ALA A 19 27.98 -18.76 -0.48
C ALA A 19 26.64 -18.48 0.22
N ALA A 20 26.61 -18.50 1.56
CA ALA A 20 25.42 -18.17 2.33
C ALA A 20 24.98 -16.72 2.12
N ALA A 21 25.92 -15.77 2.07
CA ALA A 21 25.63 -14.37 1.82
C ALA A 21 25.03 -14.17 0.41
N LEU A 22 25.64 -14.76 -0.62
CA LEU A 22 25.15 -14.69 -2.00
C LEU A 22 23.77 -15.34 -2.15
N LEU A 23 23.54 -16.48 -1.50
CA LEU A 23 22.24 -17.15 -1.49
C LEU A 23 21.17 -16.26 -0.86
N THR A 24 21.46 -15.68 0.30
CA THR A 24 20.54 -14.80 1.02
C THR A 24 20.23 -13.55 0.20
N PHE A 25 21.26 -12.94 -0.39
CA PHE A 25 21.11 -11.79 -1.27
C PHE A 25 20.24 -12.11 -2.49
N SER A 26 20.53 -13.22 -3.18
CA SER A 26 19.76 -13.69 -4.34
C SER A 26 18.29 -13.90 -3.99
N LEU A 27 18.00 -14.61 -2.89
CA LEU A 27 16.65 -14.88 -2.45
C LEU A 27 15.89 -13.58 -2.14
N THR A 28 16.56 -12.64 -1.45
CA THR A 28 15.99 -11.33 -1.12
C THR A 28 15.69 -10.54 -2.39
N LEU A 29 16.60 -10.57 -3.38
CA LEU A 29 16.44 -9.89 -4.65
C LEU A 29 15.22 -10.44 -5.43
N VAL A 30 15.08 -11.77 -5.49
CA VAL A 30 13.95 -12.42 -6.17
C VAL A 30 12.64 -12.07 -5.50
N LEU A 31 12.56 -12.18 -4.17
CA LEU A 31 11.36 -11.83 -3.42
C LEU A 31 10.99 -10.35 -3.58
N GLY A 32 11.97 -9.46 -3.49
CA GLY A 32 11.80 -8.03 -3.72
C GLY A 32 11.31 -7.73 -5.14
N ALA A 33 11.87 -8.40 -6.15
CA ALA A 33 11.47 -8.24 -7.55
C ALA A 33 10.03 -8.73 -7.79
N VAL A 34 9.63 -9.86 -7.21
CA VAL A 34 8.25 -10.38 -7.32
C VAL A 34 7.26 -9.43 -6.65
N LEU A 35 7.55 -8.99 -5.42
CA LEU A 35 6.68 -8.07 -4.69
C LEU A 35 6.55 -6.74 -5.43
N THR A 36 7.69 -6.14 -5.82
CA THR A 36 7.70 -4.87 -6.53
C THR A 36 7.04 -4.99 -7.91
N GLY A 37 7.34 -6.06 -8.64
CA GLY A 37 6.76 -6.33 -9.96
C GLY A 37 5.26 -6.54 -9.91
N THR A 38 4.75 -7.28 -8.92
CA THR A 38 3.30 -7.47 -8.74
C THR A 38 2.59 -6.18 -8.35
N LEU A 39 3.18 -5.36 -7.46
CA LEU A 39 2.63 -4.05 -7.12
C LEU A 39 2.64 -3.10 -8.32
N ALA A 40 3.75 -3.02 -9.06
CA ALA A 40 3.87 -2.20 -10.25
C ALA A 40 2.85 -2.63 -11.32
N TRP A 41 2.72 -3.94 -11.57
CA TRP A 41 1.72 -4.49 -12.46
C TRP A 41 0.30 -4.08 -12.03
N ARG A 42 -0.02 -4.23 -10.75
CA ARG A 42 -1.33 -3.83 -10.20
C ARG A 42 -1.57 -2.34 -10.36
N ALA A 43 -0.59 -1.49 -10.08
CA ALA A 43 -0.72 -0.03 -10.22
C ALA A 43 -0.97 0.39 -11.68
N LEU A 44 -0.37 -0.32 -12.64
CA LEU A 44 -0.53 -0.04 -14.07
C LEU A 44 -1.84 -0.62 -14.65
N THR A 45 -2.33 -1.74 -14.11
CA THR A 45 -3.47 -2.49 -14.70
C THR A 45 -4.80 -2.26 -14.01
N LEU A 46 -4.81 -2.05 -12.69
CA LEU A 46 -6.05 -1.80 -11.95
C LEU A 46 -6.46 -0.35 -12.13
N LYS A 47 -7.22 -0.09 -13.20
CA LYS A 47 -8.01 1.15 -13.30
C LYS A 47 -9.11 1.09 -12.22
N PRO A 48 -9.14 2.01 -11.24
CA PRO A 48 -10.24 2.05 -10.29
C PRO A 48 -11.51 2.29 -11.08
N LYS A 49 -12.45 1.33 -11.02
CA LYS A 49 -13.74 1.49 -11.66
C LYS A 49 -14.44 2.66 -10.96
N PRO A 50 -14.79 3.75 -11.65
CA PRO A 50 -15.47 4.86 -11.01
C PRO A 50 -16.78 4.35 -10.45
N VAL A 51 -16.86 4.27 -9.13
CA VAL A 51 -18.12 4.01 -8.44
C VAL A 51 -18.92 5.30 -8.56
N ALA A 52 -20.05 5.22 -9.25
CA ALA A 52 -20.97 6.34 -9.33
C ALA A 52 -21.48 6.64 -7.92
N VAL A 53 -20.87 7.62 -7.27
CA VAL A 53 -21.42 8.23 -6.06
C VAL A 53 -22.69 8.94 -6.50
N HIS A 54 -23.82 8.23 -6.40
CA HIS A 54 -25.11 8.86 -6.57
C HIS A 54 -25.23 9.81 -5.39
N ALA A 55 -25.23 11.12 -5.67
CA ALA A 55 -25.70 12.09 -4.70
C ALA A 55 -27.08 11.59 -4.26
N ARG A 56 -27.19 11.11 -3.02
CA ARG A 56 -28.45 10.63 -2.47
C ARG A 56 -29.37 11.85 -2.52
N LYS A 57 -30.27 11.92 -3.51
CA LYS A 57 -31.32 12.93 -3.52
C LYS A 57 -32.09 12.70 -2.22
N ARG A 58 -31.98 13.65 -1.31
CA ARG A 58 -32.72 13.70 -0.04
C ARG A 58 -34.17 13.35 -0.38
N LEU A 59 -34.70 12.26 0.18
CA LEU A 59 -36.09 11.88 -0.05
C LEU A 59 -36.98 13.09 0.30
N PRO A 60 -38.15 13.26 -0.33
CA PRO A 60 -39.08 14.34 0.03
C PRO A 60 -39.39 14.39 1.54
N GLU A 61 -39.32 13.26 2.25
CA GLU A 61 -39.46 13.19 3.71
C GLU A 61 -38.24 13.64 4.53
N GLU A 62 -37.03 13.62 3.95
CA GLU A 62 -35.81 14.12 4.61
C GLU A 62 -35.55 15.61 4.30
N GLN A 63 -36.35 16.24 3.44
CA GLN A 63 -36.37 17.70 3.32
C GLN A 63 -36.93 18.23 4.64
N GLN A 64 -36.01 18.58 5.55
CA GLN A 64 -36.35 19.27 6.79
C GLN A 64 -37.35 20.37 6.46
N PRO A 65 -38.45 20.50 7.22
CA PRO A 65 -39.45 21.52 6.94
C PRO A 65 -38.74 22.87 6.91
N VAL A 66 -38.81 23.54 5.76
CA VAL A 66 -38.19 24.85 5.51
C VAL A 66 -38.49 25.73 6.71
N ARG A 67 -37.43 26.12 7.44
CA ARG A 67 -37.61 26.81 8.72
C ARG A 67 -37.77 28.30 8.42
N ILE A 68 -38.98 28.79 8.62
CA ILE A 68 -39.34 30.18 8.37
C ILE A 68 -39.56 30.86 9.72
N TRP A 69 -38.84 31.95 9.97
CA TRP A 69 -39.13 32.82 11.10
C TRP A 69 -38.91 34.29 10.76
N ASN A 70 -39.55 35.17 11.52
CA ASN A 70 -39.41 36.61 11.40
C ASN A 70 -38.63 37.12 12.61
N ASP A 71 -37.55 37.87 12.37
CA ASP A 71 -36.67 38.42 13.40
C ASP A 71 -37.06 39.85 13.84
N GLY A 72 -38.18 40.38 13.35
CA GLY A 72 -38.66 41.74 13.59
C GLY A 72 -38.09 42.79 12.63
N ARG A 73 -37.12 42.42 11.78
CA ARG A 73 -36.59 43.26 10.68
C ARG A 73 -36.89 42.67 9.30
N GLY A 74 -37.17 41.37 9.22
CA GLY A 74 -37.59 40.70 8.00
C GLY A 74 -37.88 39.21 8.21
N THR A 75 -38.37 38.57 7.15
CA THR A 75 -38.61 37.12 7.13
C THR A 75 -37.37 36.40 6.64
N ILE A 76 -36.90 35.43 7.42
CA ILE A 76 -35.76 34.56 7.08
C ILE A 76 -36.32 33.18 6.70
N ILE A 77 -35.81 32.66 5.58
CA ILE A 77 -36.16 31.35 5.06
C ILE A 77 -34.86 30.53 4.94
N ASP A 78 -34.74 29.49 5.75
CA ASP A 78 -33.61 28.55 5.74
C ASP A 78 -34.00 27.34 4.87
N MET A 79 -33.32 27.18 3.72
CA MET A 79 -33.60 26.18 2.68
C MET A 79 -32.46 25.16 2.54
#